data_AF-A0A963IP03-F1
#
_entry.id   AF-A0A963IP03-F1
#
_cell.length_a   1.000
_cell.length_b   1.000
_cell.length_c   1.000
_cell.angle_alpha   90.00
_cell.angle_beta   90.00
_cell.angle_gamma   90.00
#
_symmetry.space_group_name_H-M   'P 1'
#
loop_
_entity.id
_entity.type
_entity.pdbx_description
1 polymer ?
#
loop_
_entity_poly.entity_id
_entity_poly.type
_entity_poly.pdbx_seq_one_letter_code
_entity_poly.pdbx_strand_id
1 'polypeptide(L)'
;MSALISFLGKGQADPQTGYRTANYRFDDGFSRSVPFFGLALTEYLKPDRLVLVGTASSMWDVFFHREGADDEAVLQLMAAVEGEAVKEGLLELPRRQLAERLGVAVDCLLIPYARDAAEQAEILRLLAAVVHSGEELYIDVTHGFRHLPMLA
;
A
#
# COMPACT_ATOMS: atom_id res chain seq x y z
N MET A 1 -1.68 8.66 18.56
CA MET A 1 -1.01 8.47 17.27
C MET A 1 -1.78 7.42 16.52
N SER A 2 -2.08 7.63 15.24
CA SER A 2 -2.85 6.70 14.43
C SER A 2 -2.09 6.28 13.17
N ALA A 3 -2.26 5.02 12.78
CA ALA A 3 -1.73 4.47 11.53
C ALA A 3 -2.84 3.87 10.67
N LEU A 4 -2.71 4.08 9.37
CA LEU A 4 -3.46 3.38 8.35
C LEU A 4 -2.56 2.33 7.68
N ILE A 5 -2.94 1.06 7.79
CA ILE A 5 -2.34 -0.03 7.01
C ILE A 5 -3.19 -0.22 5.75
N SER A 6 -2.60 -0.05 4.57
CA SER A 6 -3.29 -0.22 3.29
C SER A 6 -2.57 -1.21 2.41
N PHE A 7 -3.30 -2.23 1.95
CA PHE A 7 -2.73 -3.28 1.11
C PHE A 7 -2.75 -2.89 -0.39
N LEU A 8 -1.68 -3.25 -1.09
CA LEU A 8 -1.55 -3.17 -2.54
C LEU A 8 -1.52 -4.60 -3.12
N GLY A 9 -2.47 -4.88 -4.02
CA GLY A 9 -2.54 -6.14 -4.77
C GLY A 9 -1.97 -6.01 -6.20
N LYS A 10 -2.22 -7.01 -7.04
CA LYS A 10 -1.82 -7.04 -8.47
C LYS A 10 -2.84 -6.38 -9.42
N GLY A 11 -4.10 -6.19 -8.99
CA GLY A 11 -5.18 -5.70 -9.86
C GLY A 11 -5.53 -6.71 -10.97
N GLN A 12 -6.68 -6.52 -11.64
CA GLN A 12 -7.09 -7.40 -12.75
C GLN A 12 -7.55 -6.67 -14.02
N ALA A 13 -7.39 -5.34 -14.11
CA ALA A 13 -8.03 -4.58 -15.19
C ALA A 13 -7.13 -4.23 -16.40
N ASP A 14 -5.84 -3.98 -16.19
CA ASP A 14 -4.81 -3.80 -17.23
C ASP A 14 -3.49 -3.58 -16.46
N PRO A 15 -2.41 -4.35 -16.74
CA PRO A 15 -1.13 -4.17 -16.07
C PRO A 15 -0.61 -2.72 -16.10
N GLN A 16 -1.00 -1.94 -17.11
CA GLN A 16 -0.57 -0.54 -17.23
C GLN A 16 -1.47 0.47 -16.50
N THR A 17 -2.70 0.11 -16.11
CA THR A 17 -3.64 1.06 -15.48
C THR A 17 -4.08 0.69 -14.06
N GLY A 18 -3.69 -0.47 -13.53
CA GLY A 18 -3.94 -0.84 -12.13
C GLY A 18 -5.43 -0.98 -11.80
N TYR A 19 -5.86 -0.43 -10.66
CA TYR A 19 -7.27 -0.44 -10.27
C TYR A 19 -8.12 0.56 -11.06
N ARG A 20 -9.39 0.19 -11.30
CA ARG A 20 -10.39 1.11 -11.84
C ARG A 20 -10.69 2.21 -10.82
N THR A 21 -10.75 3.45 -11.27
CA THR A 21 -11.20 4.56 -10.44
C THR A 21 -12.63 4.30 -9.95
N ALA A 22 -12.83 4.40 -8.64
CA ALA A 22 -14.14 4.32 -8.00
C ALA A 22 -14.40 5.59 -7.19
N ASN A 23 -15.67 5.95 -7.05
CA ASN A 23 -16.08 7.04 -6.17
C ASN A 23 -16.47 6.46 -4.80
N TYR A 24 -15.55 6.54 -3.85
CA TYR A 24 -15.76 6.09 -2.48
C TYR A 24 -16.55 7.13 -1.71
N ARG A 25 -17.60 6.70 -1.00
CA ARG A 25 -18.45 7.57 -0.17
C ARG A 25 -18.30 7.19 1.28
N PHE A 26 -18.09 8.19 2.11
CA PHE A 26 -17.97 8.08 3.55
C PHE A 26 -19.14 8.82 4.21
N ASP A 27 -19.18 8.79 5.54
CA ASP A 27 -20.10 9.60 6.31
C ASP A 27 -19.81 11.11 6.13
N ASP A 28 -20.71 11.95 6.63
CA ASP A 28 -20.63 13.42 6.54
C ASP A 28 -20.58 13.98 5.11
N GLY A 29 -21.02 13.19 4.13
CA GLY A 29 -21.09 13.59 2.73
C GLY A 29 -19.74 13.64 2.02
N PHE A 30 -18.66 13.18 2.66
CA PHE A 30 -17.35 13.09 2.02
C PHE A 30 -17.36 12.01 0.93
N SER A 31 -16.86 12.37 -0.25
CA SER A 31 -16.66 11.41 -1.34
C SER A 31 -15.37 11.69 -2.09
N ARG A 32 -14.72 10.61 -2.54
CA ARG A 32 -13.43 10.70 -3.20
C ARG A 32 -13.34 9.72 -4.36
N SER A 33 -13.04 10.26 -5.54
CA SER A 33 -12.83 9.48 -6.76
C SER A 33 -11.34 9.18 -6.96
N VAL A 34 -10.92 7.97 -6.58
CA VAL A 34 -9.52 7.51 -6.70
C VAL A 34 -9.48 6.01 -7.05
N PRO A 35 -8.39 5.53 -7.66
CA PRO A 35 -8.21 4.09 -7.91
C PRO A 35 -7.77 3.32 -6.66
N PHE A 36 -7.02 3.95 -5.75
CA PHE A 36 -6.49 3.32 -4.54
C PHE A 36 -7.27 3.79 -3.31
N PHE A 37 -8.02 2.87 -2.67
CA PHE A 37 -8.86 3.23 -1.53
C PHE A 37 -8.07 3.77 -0.33
N GLY A 38 -6.87 3.23 -0.06
CA GLY A 38 -5.95 3.74 0.96
C GLY A 38 -5.68 5.24 0.87
N LEU A 39 -5.70 5.84 -0.33
CA LEU A 39 -5.55 7.29 -0.50
C LEU A 39 -6.80 8.05 -0.08
N ALA A 40 -7.99 7.55 -0.42
CA ALA A 40 -9.25 8.12 0.05
C ALA A 40 -9.36 8.04 1.58
N LEU A 41 -8.95 6.90 2.16
CA LEU A 41 -8.88 6.72 3.61
C LEU A 41 -7.87 7.66 4.26
N THR A 42 -6.71 7.88 3.64
CA THR A 42 -5.71 8.83 4.17
C THR A 42 -6.28 10.25 4.23
N GLU A 43 -7.02 10.69 3.21
CA GLU A 43 -7.67 12.01 3.19
C GLU A 43 -8.84 12.12 4.19
N TYR A 44 -9.62 11.06 4.34
CA TYR A 44 -10.77 11.01 5.25
C TYR A 44 -10.35 10.91 6.72
N LEU A 45 -9.50 9.94 7.05
CA LEU A 45 -9.08 9.63 8.43
C LEU A 45 -7.98 10.56 8.95
N LYS A 46 -7.15 11.12 8.04
CA LYS A 46 -5.96 11.93 8.37
C LYS A 46 -5.06 11.25 9.42
N PRO A 47 -4.56 10.03 9.14
CA PRO A 47 -3.70 9.32 10.07
C PRO A 47 -2.34 10.03 10.22
N ASP A 48 -1.65 9.81 11.33
CA ASP A 48 -0.27 10.28 11.50
C ASP A 48 0.69 9.56 10.54
N ARG A 49 0.36 8.32 10.15
CA ARG A 49 1.19 7.48 9.29
C ARG A 49 0.37 6.57 8.37
N LEU A 50 0.87 6.38 7.15
CA LEU A 50 0.39 5.42 6.17
C LEU A 50 1.44 4.31 5.99
N VAL A 51 1.04 3.05 6.19
CA VAL A 51 1.85 1.88 5.89
C VAL A 51 1.27 1.20 4.65
N LEU A 52 1.96 1.31 3.53
CA LEU A 52 1.61 0.58 2.31
C LEU A 52 2.20 -0.82 2.39
N VAL A 53 1.35 -1.84 2.27
CA VAL A 53 1.75 -3.24 2.39
C VAL A 53 1.57 -3.95 1.06
N GLY A 54 2.58 -4.63 0.57
CA GLY A 54 2.49 -5.35 -0.70
C GLY A 54 3.53 -6.46 -0.84
N THR A 55 3.28 -7.37 -1.77
CA THR A 55 4.26 -8.39 -2.15
C THR A 55 5.26 -7.81 -3.15
N ALA A 56 6.36 -8.52 -3.42
CA ALA A 56 7.29 -8.11 -4.49
C ALA A 56 6.64 -8.04 -5.90
N SER A 57 5.46 -8.64 -6.05
CA SER A 57 4.68 -8.65 -7.29
C SER A 57 3.51 -7.66 -7.30
N SER A 58 3.26 -6.94 -6.20
CA SER A 58 2.19 -5.94 -6.11
C SER A 58 2.46 -4.76 -7.03
N MET A 59 1.41 -3.99 -7.36
CA MET A 59 1.46 -2.89 -8.34
C MET A 59 2.19 -1.62 -7.87
N TRP A 60 3.36 -1.78 -7.23
CA TRP A 60 4.17 -0.68 -6.71
C TRP A 60 4.50 0.35 -7.77
N ASP A 61 4.89 -0.12 -8.95
CA ASP A 61 5.20 0.69 -10.13
C ASP A 61 4.00 1.56 -10.56
N VAL A 62 2.83 0.95 -10.76
CA VAL A 62 1.61 1.66 -11.19
C VAL A 62 1.15 2.65 -10.12
N PHE A 63 1.24 2.26 -8.85
CA PHE A 63 0.89 3.13 -7.73
C PHE A 63 1.79 4.36 -7.69
N PHE A 64 3.11 4.16 -7.63
CA PHE A 64 4.06 5.27 -7.52
C PHE A 64 4.12 6.15 -8.76
N HIS A 65 3.95 5.58 -9.96
CA HIS A 65 3.81 6.36 -11.18
C HIS A 65 2.64 7.34 -11.09
N ARG A 66 1.46 6.86 -10.63
CA ARG A 66 0.27 7.70 -10.47
C ARG A 66 0.41 8.75 -9.38
N GLU A 67 1.11 8.43 -8.31
CA GLU A 67 1.36 9.38 -7.23
C GLU A 67 2.52 10.35 -7.51
N GLY A 68 3.08 10.31 -8.73
CA GLY A 68 4.06 11.30 -9.22
C GLY A 68 5.47 11.06 -8.73
N ALA A 69 5.85 9.80 -8.50
CA ALA A 69 7.23 9.44 -8.21
C ALA A 69 8.14 9.71 -9.42
N ASP A 70 9.44 9.80 -9.16
CA ASP A 70 10.46 10.02 -10.19
C ASP A 70 10.42 8.93 -11.30
N ASP A 71 10.53 9.36 -12.56
CA ASP A 71 10.36 8.46 -13.72
C ASP A 71 11.42 7.35 -13.77
N GLU A 72 12.67 7.63 -13.38
CA GLU A 72 13.74 6.62 -13.35
C GLU A 72 13.50 5.62 -12.21
N ALA A 73 13.06 6.10 -11.04
CA ALA A 73 12.67 5.23 -9.94
C ALA A 73 11.48 4.33 -10.31
N VAL A 74 10.48 4.88 -11.02
CA VAL A 74 9.33 4.13 -11.54
C VAL A 74 9.79 3.08 -12.55
N LEU A 75 10.69 3.42 -13.48
CA LEU A 75 11.20 2.48 -14.47
C LEU A 75 11.92 1.29 -13.82
N GLN A 76 12.72 1.54 -12.78
CA GLN A 76 13.38 0.49 -12.00
C GLN A 76 12.36 -0.38 -11.25
N LEU A 77 11.30 0.22 -10.69
CA LEU A 77 10.21 -0.51 -10.07
C LEU A 77 9.45 -1.38 -11.06
N MET A 78 9.15 -0.89 -12.27
CA MET A 78 8.46 -1.68 -13.31
C MET A 78 9.24 -2.97 -13.62
N ALA A 79 10.55 -2.85 -13.86
CA ALA A 79 11.41 -4.00 -14.12
C ALA A 79 11.46 -4.97 -12.93
N ALA A 80 11.49 -4.44 -11.70
CA ALA A 80 11.51 -5.25 -10.49
C ALA A 80 10.17 -5.95 -10.21
N VAL A 81 9.03 -5.31 -10.50
CA VAL A 81 7.69 -5.90 -10.38
C VAL A 81 7.50 -7.02 -11.39
N GLU A 82 7.92 -6.82 -12.65
CA GLU A 82 7.88 -7.85 -13.70
C GLU A 82 8.70 -9.09 -13.32
N GLY A 83 9.89 -8.89 -12.72
CA GLY A 83 10.75 -9.95 -12.22
C GLY A 83 10.40 -10.49 -10.82
N GLU A 84 9.31 -10.01 -10.19
CA GLU A 84 8.92 -10.32 -8.80
C GLU A 84 10.08 -10.14 -7.79
N ALA A 85 10.92 -9.13 -8.01
CA ALA A 85 12.19 -8.88 -7.35
C ALA A 85 12.28 -7.50 -6.67
N VAL A 86 11.14 -6.86 -6.38
CA VAL A 86 11.09 -5.59 -5.63
C VAL A 86 11.75 -5.77 -4.26
N LYS A 87 12.62 -4.81 -3.90
CA LYS A 87 13.36 -4.74 -2.63
C LYS A 87 13.11 -3.39 -1.98
N GLU A 88 13.30 -3.34 -0.66
CA GLU A 88 13.09 -2.13 0.16
C GLU A 88 13.80 -0.90 -0.42
N GLY A 89 15.07 -1.05 -0.84
CA GLY A 89 15.84 0.05 -1.42
C GLY A 89 15.24 0.69 -2.68
N LEU A 90 14.42 -0.04 -3.45
CA LEU A 90 13.72 0.52 -4.63
C LEU A 90 12.50 1.36 -4.23
N LEU A 91 11.97 1.16 -3.02
CA LEU A 91 10.79 1.85 -2.53
C LEU A 91 11.15 3.14 -1.77
N GLU A 92 12.40 3.32 -1.35
CA GLU A 92 12.81 4.46 -0.50
C GLU A 92 12.56 5.83 -1.12
N LEU A 93 12.99 6.05 -2.36
CA LEU A 93 12.80 7.34 -3.03
C LEU A 93 11.30 7.61 -3.30
N PRO A 94 10.53 6.70 -3.91
CA PRO A 94 9.09 6.89 -4.10
C PRO A 94 8.32 7.07 -2.79
N ARG A 95 8.67 6.32 -1.74
CA ARG A 95 8.10 6.45 -0.38
C ARG A 95 8.29 7.85 0.18
N ARG A 96 9.51 8.40 0.09
CA ARG A 96 9.82 9.75 0.57
C ARG A 96 9.02 10.81 -0.21
N GLN A 97 9.00 10.72 -1.54
CA GLN A 97 8.23 11.64 -2.39
C GLN A 97 6.74 11.60 -2.05
N LEU A 98 6.21 10.41 -1.81
CA LEU A 98 4.82 10.22 -1.40
C LEU A 98 4.54 10.85 -0.03
N ALA A 99 5.43 10.66 0.95
CA ALA A 99 5.30 11.28 2.28
C ALA A 99 5.29 12.81 2.21
N GLU A 100 6.21 13.40 1.42
CA GLU A 100 6.27 14.85 1.21
C GLU A 100 4.97 15.39 0.59
N ARG A 101 4.43 14.69 -0.41
CA ARG A 101 3.20 15.09 -1.10
C ARG A 101 1.96 14.96 -0.23
N LEU A 102 1.86 13.89 0.56
CA LEU A 102 0.71 13.65 1.44
C LEU A 102 0.78 14.46 2.74
N GLY A 103 1.97 14.90 3.16
CA GLY A 103 2.18 15.56 4.44
C GLY A 103 2.01 14.64 5.65
N VAL A 104 2.11 13.31 5.45
CA VAL A 104 2.05 12.28 6.49
C VAL A 104 3.26 11.36 6.38
N ALA A 105 3.65 10.70 7.48
CA ALA A 105 4.70 9.69 7.42
C ALA A 105 4.23 8.51 6.54
N VAL A 106 5.11 8.01 5.66
CA VAL A 106 4.80 6.87 4.80
C VAL A 106 5.88 5.80 4.95
N ASP A 107 5.42 4.58 5.19
CA ASP A 107 6.23 3.36 5.17
C ASP A 107 5.78 2.44 4.04
N CYS A 108 6.71 1.63 3.53
CA CYS A 108 6.42 0.57 2.58
C CYS A 108 6.90 -0.75 3.17
N LEU A 109 5.97 -1.68 3.41
CA LEU A 109 6.25 -2.98 3.98
C LEU A 109 6.11 -4.06 2.89
N LEU A 110 7.24 -4.68 2.55
CA LEU A 110 7.24 -5.85 1.69
C LEU A 110 6.89 -7.10 2.51
N ILE A 111 5.94 -7.88 2.02
CA ILE A 111 5.47 -9.11 2.64
C ILE A 111 5.57 -10.31 1.69
N PRO A 112 5.71 -11.55 2.19
CA PRO A 112 5.69 -12.74 1.35
C PRO A 112 4.29 -12.99 0.74
N TYR A 113 4.22 -13.95 -0.19
CA TYR A 113 3.00 -14.24 -0.96
C TYR A 113 1.97 -15.12 -0.21
N ALA A 114 2.27 -15.51 1.03
CA ALA A 114 1.39 -16.26 1.92
C ALA A 114 0.97 -17.64 1.37
N ARG A 115 1.92 -18.38 0.79
CA ARG A 115 1.70 -19.69 0.15
C ARG A 115 1.51 -20.83 1.14
N ASP A 116 2.13 -20.73 2.31
CA ASP A 116 2.05 -21.70 3.39
C ASP A 116 1.91 -21.00 4.75
N ALA A 117 1.69 -21.80 5.81
CA ALA A 117 1.50 -21.28 7.16
C ALA A 117 2.72 -20.51 7.71
N ALA A 118 3.93 -20.83 7.23
CA ALA A 118 5.13 -20.12 7.66
C ALA A 118 5.18 -18.72 7.06
N GLU A 119 4.87 -18.58 5.76
CA GLU A 119 4.73 -17.27 5.13
C GLU A 119 3.58 -16.45 5.75
N GLN A 120 2.48 -17.10 6.15
CA GLN A 120 1.36 -16.44 6.85
C GLN A 120 1.78 -15.89 8.22
N ALA A 121 2.47 -16.70 9.02
CA ALA A 121 2.99 -16.28 10.32
C ALA A 121 4.03 -15.15 10.16
N GLU A 122 4.83 -15.19 9.10
CA GLU A 122 5.81 -14.14 8.79
C GLU A 122 5.13 -12.81 8.48
N ILE A 123 4.01 -12.81 7.75
CA ILE A 123 3.23 -11.59 7.51
C ILE A 123 2.75 -10.98 8.82
N LEU A 124 2.18 -11.79 9.71
CA LEU A 124 1.73 -11.34 11.02
C LEU A 124 2.90 -10.74 11.83
N ARG A 125 4.07 -11.39 11.78
CA ARG A 125 5.28 -10.90 12.43
C ARG A 125 5.73 -9.55 11.87
N LEU A 126 5.70 -9.39 10.56
CA LEU A 126 6.07 -8.14 9.87
C LEU A 126 5.08 -7.00 10.17
N LEU A 127 3.78 -7.28 10.15
CA LEU A 127 2.75 -6.32 10.53
C LEU A 127 2.88 -5.90 12.00
N ALA A 128 3.09 -6.86 12.91
CA ALA A 128 3.30 -6.58 14.33
C ALA A 128 4.57 -5.74 14.59
N ALA A 129 5.60 -5.89 13.75
CA ALA A 129 6.83 -5.12 13.87
C ALA A 129 6.69 -3.64 13.47
N VAL A 130 5.66 -3.28 12.69
CA VAL A 130 5.40 -1.90 12.25
C VAL A 130 4.28 -1.20 13.03
N VAL A 131 3.60 -1.91 13.94
CA VAL A 131 2.54 -1.34 14.80
C VAL A 131 3.11 -1.05 16.18
N HIS A 132 2.82 0.12 16.72
CA HIS A 132 3.31 0.55 18.03
C HIS A 132 2.26 0.36 19.13
N SER A 133 2.71 0.07 20.35
CA SER A 133 1.81 -0.04 21.52
C SER A 133 1.07 1.27 21.78
N GLY A 134 -0.25 1.22 21.86
CA GLY A 134 -1.10 2.39 22.07
C GLY A 134 -1.41 3.21 20.81
N GLU A 135 -1.02 2.72 19.63
CA GLU A 135 -1.38 3.29 18.33
C GLU A 135 -2.84 2.92 17.99
N GLU A 136 -3.60 3.89 17.51
CA GLU A 136 -4.92 3.64 16.92
C GLU A 136 -4.74 3.13 15.49
N LEU A 137 -5.27 1.94 15.20
CA LEU A 137 -4.99 1.27 13.94
C LEU A 137 -6.23 1.21 13.05
N TYR A 138 -6.08 1.71 11.82
CA TYR A 138 -7.02 1.53 10.74
C TYR A 138 -6.43 0.54 9.74
N ILE A 139 -7.18 -0.48 9.34
CA ILE A 139 -6.71 -1.50 8.41
C ILE A 139 -7.64 -1.54 7.20
N ASP A 140 -7.11 -1.16 6.04
CA ASP A 140 -7.79 -1.26 4.76
C ASP A 140 -7.64 -2.65 4.15
N VAL A 141 -8.68 -3.47 4.26
CA VAL A 141 -8.74 -4.81 3.69
C VAL A 141 -9.27 -4.87 2.25
N THR A 142 -9.60 -3.73 1.63
CA THR A 142 -10.28 -3.65 0.31
C THR A 142 -9.46 -4.28 -0.81
N HIS A 143 -8.15 -4.07 -0.76
CA HIS A 143 -7.19 -4.67 -1.70
C HIS A 143 -6.30 -5.71 -1.03
N GLY A 144 -6.73 -6.20 0.14
CA GLY A 144 -6.07 -7.27 0.86
C GLY A 144 -5.98 -8.53 0.01
N PHE A 145 -4.80 -9.11 -0.04
CA PHE A 145 -4.55 -10.31 -0.82
C PHE A 145 -5.01 -11.56 -0.06
N ARG A 146 -5.85 -12.39 -0.69
CA ARG A 146 -6.30 -13.70 -0.16
C ARG A 146 -6.86 -13.62 1.26
N HIS A 147 -6.21 -14.28 2.23
CA HIS A 147 -6.63 -14.38 3.62
C HIS A 147 -6.07 -13.24 4.49
N LEU A 148 -5.31 -12.29 3.92
CA LEU A 148 -4.80 -11.13 4.67
C LEU A 148 -5.92 -10.37 5.40
N PRO A 149 -7.12 -10.15 4.81
CA PRO A 149 -8.26 -9.60 5.53
C PRO A 149 -8.75 -10.40 6.74
N MET A 150 -8.48 -11.71 6.81
CA MET A 150 -8.86 -12.55 7.94
C MET A 150 -7.80 -12.56 9.05
N LEU A 151 -6.59 -12.10 8.74
CA LEU A 151 -5.45 -12.03 9.67
C LEU A 151 -5.29 -10.64 10.31
N ALA A 152 -6.04 -9.65 9.82
CA ALA A 152 -5.99 -8.25 10.23
C ALA A 152 -7.12 -7.88 11.18
#